data_AF-A0A2X1LKP4-F1
#
_entry.id   AF-A0A2X1LKP4-F1
#
_cell.length_a   1.000
_cell.length_b   1.000
_cell.length_c   1.000
_cell.angle_alpha   90.00
_cell.angle_beta   90.00
_cell.angle_gamma   90.00
#
_symmetry.space_group_name_H-M   'P 1'
#
loop_
_entity.id
_entity.type
_entity.pdbx_description
1 polymer ?
#
loop_
_entity_poly.entity_id
_entity_poly.type
_entity_poly.pdbx_seq_one_letter_code
_entity_poly.pdbx_strand_id
1 'polypeptide(L)'
;MNRKAFLACVLMCVILTGCETAKKISEVIKNPDIQVGSLKEQPSEITVTLLTEPDTNTNAEGESAAVDVQLVYLTDDSKLLAADYDQIASTPLPDVLGKKLYRPPGFQPVAGHHQNPAAGKAG
;
A
#
# COMPACT_ATOMS: atom_id res chain seq x y z
N MET A 1 36.13 47.66 -19.16
CA MET A 1 36.38 46.22 -18.89
C MET A 1 36.44 45.49 -20.23
N ASN A 2 37.56 44.83 -20.53
CA ASN A 2 37.82 44.28 -21.87
C ASN A 2 36.82 43.16 -22.18
N ARG A 3 36.02 43.29 -23.24
CA ARG A 3 34.95 42.34 -23.63
C ARG A 3 35.45 40.88 -23.72
N LYS A 4 36.71 40.70 -24.10
CA LYS A 4 37.40 39.41 -24.13
C LYS A 4 37.65 38.83 -22.73
N ALA A 5 38.01 39.65 -21.76
CA ALA A 5 38.22 39.25 -20.37
C ALA A 5 36.88 38.91 -19.68
N PHE A 6 35.82 39.67 -19.98
CA PHE A 6 34.48 39.37 -19.46
C PHE A 6 33.96 38.03 -19.99
N LEU A 7 34.13 37.77 -21.29
CA LEU A 7 33.72 36.51 -21.90
C LEU A 7 34.52 35.31 -21.35
N ALA A 8 35.82 35.49 -21.10
CA ALA A 8 36.67 34.46 -20.52
C ALA A 8 36.27 34.12 -19.07
N CYS A 9 35.95 35.13 -18.25
CA CYS A 9 35.46 34.91 -16.88
C CYS A 9 34.13 34.16 -16.85
N VAL A 10 33.17 34.55 -17.71
CA VAL A 10 31.86 33.86 -17.79
C VAL A 10 32.04 32.41 -18.23
N LEU A 11 32.89 32.14 -19.23
CA LEU A 11 33.17 30.79 -19.69
C LEU A 11 33.77 29.93 -18.57
N MET A 12 34.72 30.47 -17.79
CA MET A 12 35.35 29.76 -16.67
C MET A 12 34.34 29.39 -15.57
N CYS A 13 33.41 30.30 -15.22
CA CYS A 13 32.37 30.04 -14.23
C CYS A 13 31.43 28.88 -14.62
N VAL A 14 31.17 28.68 -15.91
CA VAL A 14 30.33 27.58 -16.41
C VAL A 14 31.04 26.22 -16.29
N ILE A 15 32.37 26.18 -16.46
CA ILE A 15 33.13 24.93 -16.36
C ILE A 15 33.26 24.45 -14.90
N LEU A 16 33.37 25.39 -13.95
CA LEU A 16 33.54 25.09 -12.53
C LEU A 16 32.26 24.59 -11.83
N THR A 17 31.09 24.83 -12.40
CA THR A 17 29.79 24.46 -11.80
C THR A 17 29.21 23.14 -12.32
N GLY A 18 29.91 22.43 -13.20
CA GLY A 18 29.31 21.36 -14.01
C GLY A 18 29.71 19.89 -13.74
N CYS A 19 30.68 19.58 -12.88
CA CYS A 19 31.25 18.22 -12.87
C CYS A 19 30.45 17.15 -12.10
N GLU A 20 29.80 17.50 -10.99
CA GLU A 20 29.16 16.49 -10.12
C GLU A 20 27.63 16.41 -10.35
N THR A 21 26.96 17.51 -10.65
CA THR A 21 25.48 17.55 -10.76
C THR A 21 24.95 17.02 -12.09
N ALA A 22 25.70 17.16 -13.19
CA ALA A 22 25.26 16.74 -14.52
C ALA A 22 25.28 15.22 -14.73
N LYS A 23 26.23 14.50 -14.09
CA LYS A 23 26.36 13.03 -14.22
C LYS A 23 25.15 12.31 -13.64
N LYS A 24 24.72 12.69 -12.43
CA LYS A 24 23.58 12.08 -11.74
C LYS A 24 22.26 12.27 -12.49
N ILE A 25 22.02 13.45 -13.06
CA ILE A 25 20.80 13.74 -13.82
C ILE A 25 20.79 12.97 -15.16
N SER A 26 21.94 12.87 -15.84
CA SER A 26 22.03 12.09 -17.09
C SER A 26 21.84 10.59 -16.89
N GLU A 27 22.27 10.04 -15.74
CA GLU A 27 22.09 8.60 -15.46
C GLU A 27 20.62 8.28 -15.22
N VAL A 28 19.94 9.05 -14.37
CA VAL A 28 18.53 8.83 -14.01
C VAL A 28 17.59 8.98 -15.21
N ILE A 29 17.90 9.88 -16.16
CA ILE A 29 17.11 10.02 -17.41
C ILE A 29 17.30 8.80 -18.33
N LYS A 30 18.48 8.17 -18.32
CA LYS A 30 18.80 7.03 -19.19
C LYS A 30 18.31 5.69 -18.63
N ASN A 31 18.14 5.58 -17.32
CA ASN A 31 17.55 4.42 -16.66
C ASN A 31 16.70 4.89 -15.47
N PRO A 32 15.37 4.94 -15.60
CA PRO A 32 14.47 5.34 -14.52
C PRO A 32 14.47 4.37 -13.32
N ASP A 33 15.07 3.17 -13.48
CA ASP A 33 15.36 2.21 -12.40
C ASP A 33 16.56 2.60 -11.53
N ILE A 34 17.34 3.63 -11.90
CA ILE A 34 18.45 4.11 -11.05
C ILE A 34 17.84 4.80 -9.83
N GLN A 35 17.89 4.05 -8.72
CA GLN A 35 17.37 4.48 -7.43
C GLN A 35 18.04 5.78 -6.96
N VAL A 36 17.21 6.80 -6.71
CA VAL A 36 17.61 8.05 -6.08
C VAL A 36 17.20 8.02 -4.60
N GLY A 37 18.16 8.18 -3.68
CA GLY A 37 17.94 8.12 -2.23
C GLY A 37 18.45 6.82 -1.60
N SER A 38 18.37 6.72 -0.26
CA SER A 38 18.73 5.49 0.47
C SER A 38 17.63 4.43 0.33
N LEU A 39 18.03 3.15 0.32
CA LEU A 39 17.12 2.02 0.50
C LEU A 39 16.46 2.16 1.86
N LYS A 40 15.29 2.79 1.92
CA LYS A 40 14.44 2.68 3.09
C LYS A 40 13.99 1.24 3.13
N GLU A 41 14.40 0.48 4.14
CA GLU A 41 13.87 -0.86 4.39
C GLU A 41 12.35 -0.72 4.50
N GLN A 42 11.65 -1.10 3.43
CA GLN A 42 10.21 -1.15 3.41
C GLN A 42 9.84 -2.58 3.84
N PRO A 43 9.11 -2.76 4.94
CA PRO A 43 8.70 -4.09 5.37
C PRO A 43 7.84 -4.72 4.27
N SER A 44 8.25 -5.87 3.77
CA SER A 44 7.53 -6.64 2.76
C SER A 44 6.61 -7.70 3.35
N GLU A 45 6.61 -7.85 4.68
CA GLU A 45 5.85 -8.86 5.42
C GLU A 45 4.98 -8.20 6.49
N ILE A 46 3.74 -8.67 6.62
CA ILE A 46 2.75 -8.20 7.60
C ILE A 46 2.16 -9.44 8.26
N THR A 47 2.27 -9.50 9.59
CA THR A 47 1.62 -10.54 10.40
C THR A 47 0.35 -9.95 11.01
N VAL A 48 -0.81 -10.56 10.71
CA VAL A 48 -2.11 -10.16 11.25
C VAL A 48 -2.62 -11.29 12.14
N THR A 49 -2.87 -10.97 13.41
CA THR A 49 -3.50 -11.89 14.38
C THR A 49 -4.90 -11.38 14.67
N LEU A 50 -5.90 -12.21 14.37
CA LEU A 50 -7.30 -11.93 14.64
C LEU A 50 -7.70 -12.63 15.95
N LEU A 51 -8.14 -11.86 16.94
CA LEU A 51 -8.65 -12.36 18.21
C LEU A 51 -10.13 -11.99 18.31
N THR A 52 -10.96 -12.94 18.74
CA THR A 52 -12.41 -12.76 18.90
C THR A 52 -12.83 -13.16 20.31
N GLU A 53 -13.77 -12.41 20.87
CA GLU A 53 -14.41 -12.77 22.14
C GLU A 53 -15.37 -13.96 21.93
N PRO A 54 -15.67 -14.74 22.99
CA PRO A 54 -16.52 -15.93 22.89
C PRO A 54 -17.99 -15.62 22.55
N ASP A 55 -18.47 -14.42 22.84
CA ASP A 55 -19.83 -13.92 22.63
C ASP A 55 -19.94 -12.94 21.44
N THR A 56 -18.97 -12.97 20.53
CA THR A 56 -19.03 -12.20 19.28
C THR A 56 -20.01 -12.84 18.29
N ASN A 57 -20.72 -12.00 17.51
CA ASN A 57 -21.66 -12.41 16.46
C ASN A 57 -22.73 -13.38 16.96
N THR A 58 -23.42 -12.97 18.02
CA THR A 58 -24.53 -13.73 18.60
C THR A 58 -25.78 -13.62 17.74
N ASN A 59 -26.51 -14.73 17.61
CA ASN A 59 -27.82 -14.75 16.97
C ASN A 59 -28.90 -14.18 17.93
N ALA A 60 -30.16 -14.18 17.48
CA ALA A 60 -31.30 -13.70 18.27
C ALA A 60 -31.53 -14.49 19.58
N GLU A 61 -30.97 -15.69 19.70
CA GLU A 61 -31.05 -16.58 20.87
C GLU A 61 -29.87 -16.37 21.83
N GLY A 62 -28.92 -15.49 21.48
CA GLY A 62 -27.71 -15.21 22.27
C GLY A 62 -26.58 -16.22 22.07
N GLU A 63 -26.71 -17.14 21.12
CA GLU A 63 -25.69 -18.13 20.79
C GLU A 63 -24.67 -17.54 19.82
N SER A 64 -23.38 -17.74 20.10
CA SER A 64 -22.26 -17.23 19.30
C SER A 64 -22.13 -17.98 17.98
N ALA A 65 -22.01 -17.25 16.87
CA ALA A 65 -21.91 -17.79 15.52
C ALA A 65 -20.56 -17.45 14.85
N ALA A 66 -20.15 -18.27 13.88
CA ALA A 66 -18.93 -18.03 13.11
C ALA A 66 -18.95 -16.65 12.43
N VAL A 67 -17.82 -15.95 12.47
CA VAL A 67 -17.63 -14.68 11.74
C VAL A 67 -16.81 -14.97 10.48
N ASP A 68 -17.28 -14.45 9.35
CA ASP A 68 -16.49 -14.40 8.13
C ASP A 68 -15.67 -13.11 8.10
N VAL A 69 -14.36 -13.24 8.00
CA VAL A 69 -13.43 -12.11 7.97
C VAL A 69 -12.63 -12.17 6.67
N GLN A 70 -12.61 -11.04 5.96
CA GLN A 70 -11.88 -10.91 4.71
C GLN A 70 -10.82 -9.82 4.81
N LEU A 71 -9.56 -10.20 4.62
CA LEU A 71 -8.45 -9.27 4.54
C LEU A 71 -8.26 -8.80 3.09
N VAL A 72 -8.29 -7.48 2.88
CA VAL A 72 -8.12 -6.86 1.56
C VAL A 72 -6.95 -5.88 1.56
N TYR A 73 -6.22 -5.81 0.45
CA TYR A 73 -5.20 -4.80 0.22
C TYR A 73 -5.77 -3.69 -0.64
N LEU A 74 -5.65 -2.44 -0.18
CA LEU A 74 -6.18 -1.27 -0.88
C LEU A 74 -5.07 -0.27 -1.20
N THR A 75 -5.14 0.31 -2.39
CA THR A 75 -4.29 1.46 -2.75
C THR A 75 -4.79 2.75 -2.10
N ASP A 76 -6.09 2.84 -1.85
CA ASP A 76 -6.76 3.96 -1.17
C ASP A 76 -8.13 3.47 -0.66
N ASP A 77 -8.58 3.98 0.48
CA ASP A 77 -9.76 3.52 1.21
C ASP A 77 -11.04 4.31 0.87
N SER A 78 -10.93 5.39 0.09
CA SER A 78 -12.05 6.27 -0.29
C SER A 78 -13.27 5.52 -0.86
N LYS A 79 -13.05 4.46 -1.65
CA LYS A 79 -14.13 3.64 -2.24
C LYS A 79 -14.75 2.67 -1.24
N LEU A 80 -13.97 2.17 -0.28
CA LEU A 80 -14.46 1.31 0.78
C LEU A 80 -15.35 2.10 1.74
N LEU A 81 -14.91 3.30 2.14
CA LEU A 81 -15.66 4.17 3.05
C LEU A 81 -16.96 4.72 2.43
N ALA A 82 -17.03 4.80 1.10
CA ALA A 82 -18.21 5.26 0.38
C ALA A 82 -19.21 4.15 0.03
N ALA A 83 -18.80 2.88 0.13
CA ALA A 83 -19.67 1.74 -0.17
C ALA A 83 -20.52 1.38 1.05
N ASP A 84 -21.75 0.96 0.81
CA ASP A 84 -22.60 0.41 1.85
C ASP A 84 -22.30 -1.09 2.09
N TYR A 85 -22.77 -1.61 3.22
CA TYR A 85 -22.55 -3.00 3.58
C TYR A 85 -23.17 -3.97 2.55
N ASP A 86 -24.36 -3.66 2.04
CA ASP A 86 -25.09 -4.55 1.12
C ASP A 86 -24.38 -4.67 -0.23
N GLN A 87 -23.78 -3.58 -0.71
CA GLN A 87 -22.94 -3.54 -1.90
C GLN A 87 -21.72 -4.43 -1.73
N ILE A 88 -21.04 -4.34 -0.58
CA ILE A 88 -19.86 -5.14 -0.27
C ILE A 88 -20.23 -6.63 -0.12
N ALA A 89 -21.37 -6.94 0.51
CA ALA A 89 -21.80 -8.31 0.78
C ALA A 89 -22.40 -9.00 -0.45
N SER A 90 -23.09 -8.27 -1.31
CA SER A 90 -23.86 -8.84 -2.44
C SER A 90 -23.15 -8.76 -3.78
N THR A 91 -22.12 -7.92 -3.89
CA THR A 91 -21.40 -7.67 -5.15
C THR A 91 -19.93 -8.08 -4.98
N PRO A 92 -19.30 -8.69 -6.00
CA PRO A 92 -17.88 -8.98 -5.94
C PRO A 92 -17.05 -7.72 -5.62
N LEU A 93 -16.13 -7.83 -4.63
CA LEU A 93 -15.27 -6.71 -4.23
C LEU A 93 -14.57 -5.97 -5.38
N PRO A 94 -14.08 -6.64 -6.44
CA PRO A 94 -13.45 -5.93 -7.57
C PRO A 94 -14.40 -4.95 -8.27
N ASP A 95 -15.71 -5.22 -8.25
CA ASP A 95 -16.71 -4.38 -8.90
C ASP A 95 -17.08 -3.17 -8.03
N VAL A 96 -17.09 -3.33 -6.70
CA VAL A 96 -17.37 -2.27 -5.73
C VAL A 96 -16.16 -1.34 -5.56
N LEU A 97 -14.98 -1.91 -5.34
CA LEU A 97 -13.76 -1.18 -5.01
C LEU A 97 -12.96 -0.78 -6.26
N GLY A 98 -13.21 -1.44 -7.40
CA GLY A 98 -12.58 -1.15 -8.67
C GLY A 98 -11.06 -1.23 -8.60
N LYS A 99 -10.39 -0.25 -9.21
CA LYS A 99 -8.92 -0.14 -9.25
C LYS A 99 -8.27 0.10 -7.90
N LYS A 100 -9.05 0.32 -6.83
CA LYS A 100 -8.53 0.52 -5.46
C LYS A 100 -8.14 -0.79 -4.81
N LEU A 101 -8.74 -1.89 -5.24
CA LEU A 101 -8.34 -3.22 -4.80
C LEU A 101 -6.98 -3.57 -5.40
N TYR A 102 -5.98 -3.67 -4.54
CA TYR A 102 -4.64 -4.13 -4.89
C TYR A 102 -4.52 -5.61 -4.56
N ARG A 103 -3.99 -6.42 -5.49
CA ARG A 103 -3.67 -7.82 -5.25
C ARG A 103 -2.17 -8.03 -5.42
N PRO A 104 -1.40 -8.11 -4.32
CA PRO A 104 0.00 -8.50 -4.38
C PRO A 104 0.15 -9.90 -5.01
N PRO A 105 1.23 -10.16 -5.78
CA PRO A 105 1.54 -11.51 -6.27
C PRO A 105 1.64 -12.50 -5.10
N GLY A 106 0.92 -13.62 -5.17
CA GLY A 106 0.87 -14.64 -4.10
C GLY A 106 -0.12 -14.36 -2.97
N PHE A 107 -0.75 -13.18 -2.94
CA PHE A 107 -1.85 -12.90 -1.99
C PHE A 107 -3.15 -13.52 -2.49
N GLN A 108 -3.57 -14.60 -1.84
CA GLN A 108 -4.92 -15.14 -1.98
C GLN A 108 -5.76 -14.60 -0.81
N PRO A 109 -6.95 -14.00 -1.06
CA PRO A 109 -7.85 -13.63 0.02
C PRO A 109 -8.14 -14.87 0.85
N VAL A 110 -7.75 -14.84 2.12
CA VAL A 110 -8.11 -15.91 3.06
C VAL A 110 -9.56 -15.63 3.44
N ALA A 111 -10.49 -16.37 2.83
CA ALA A 111 -11.83 -16.51 3.39
C ALA A 111 -11.71 -17.44 4.60
N GLY A 112 -11.62 -16.84 5.79
CA GLY A 112 -11.43 -17.57 7.02
C GLY A 112 -12.74 -17.63 7.79
N HIS A 113 -13.38 -18.80 7.85
CA HIS A 113 -14.39 -19.07 8.86
C HIS A 113 -13.69 -19.29 10.20
N HIS A 114 -13.62 -18.26 11.04
CA HIS A 114 -13.09 -18.41 12.38
C HIS A 114 -14.25 -18.59 13.35
N GLN A 115 -14.40 -19.80 13.85
CA GLN A 115 -15.38 -20.11 14.90
C GLN A 115 -14.61 -20.35 16.19
N ASN A 116 -14.92 -19.56 17.22
CA ASN A 116 -14.25 -19.69 18.51
C ASN A 116 -14.62 -21.05 19.12
N PRO A 117 -13.67 -21.97 19.38
CA PRO A 117 -13.97 -23.28 19.98
C PRO A 117 -14.52 -23.16 21.42
N ALA A 118 -14.45 -21.98 22.05
CA ALA A 118 -15.04 -21.71 23.36
C ALA A 118 -16.55 -21.41 23.32
N ALA A 119 -17.14 -21.13 22.15
CA ALA A 119 -18.55 -20.79 22.01
C ALA A 119 -19.51 -21.95 22.36
N GLY A 120 -19.05 -23.20 22.34
CA GLY A 120 -19.88 -24.39 22.62
C GLY A 120 -19.87 -24.88 24.07
N LYS A 121 -19.32 -24.12 25.04
CA LYS A 121 -19.20 -24.57 26.44
C LYS A 121 -19.95 -23.73 27.48
N ALA A 122 -20.86 -22.86 27.04
CA ALA A 122 -21.78 -22.16 27.93
C ALA A 122 -23.19 -22.75 27.77
N GLY A 123 -23.38 -23.94 28.32
CA GLY A 123 -24.66 -24.65 28.41
C GLY A 123 -24.63 -25.64 29.56
#